data_AF-A0A0F9J3G5-F1
#
_entry.id   AF-A0A0F9J3G5-F1
#
_cell.length_a   1.000
_cell.length_b   1.000
_cell.length_c   1.000
_cell.angle_alpha   90.00
_cell.angle_beta   90.00
_cell.angle_gamma   90.00
#
_symmetry.space_group_name_H-M   'P 1'
#
loop_
_entity.id
_entity.type
_entity.pdbx_description
1 polymer ?
#
loop_
_entity_poly.entity_id
_entity_poly.type
_entity_poly.pdbx_seq_one_letter_code
_entity_poly.pdbx_strand_id
1 'polypeptide(L)'
;RDPRNTQNDVLFLSEEGDQGLPWILHGGFGIKPNWINVYFRFPEAQDIRGRFPNLDPVSPPAGDNTGYINGLISPYEKPMDTSEIIITPKQHVSAEYYNKDPDYAHQPVINLIFVVYWFQALSRSMHKTLIADIAMRRKPAAFFTVGFGQDPISYDGMLETAWNETVMTLEEAAALSGGGPSFQDEPGAVQGGRRRFLGGSQ
;
A
#
# COMPACT_ATOMS: atom_id res chain seq x y z
N ARG A 1 -15.57 -13.49 11.30
CA ARG A 1 -14.80 -14.35 10.36
C ARG A 1 -13.34 -14.30 10.82
N ASP A 2 -12.56 -15.38 10.69
CA ASP A 2 -11.13 -15.34 11.04
C ASP A 2 -10.35 -14.62 9.92
N PRO A 3 -9.75 -13.46 10.17
CA PRO A 3 -9.01 -12.66 9.18
C PRO A 3 -7.64 -13.23 8.82
N ARG A 4 -7.27 -14.40 9.37
CA ARG A 4 -6.05 -15.15 9.07
C ARG A 4 -6.32 -16.36 8.16
N ASN A 5 -7.57 -16.52 7.72
CA ASN A 5 -7.96 -17.60 6.83
C ASN A 5 -7.87 -17.13 5.38
N THR A 6 -6.74 -17.47 4.74
CA THR A 6 -6.41 -17.16 3.33
C THR A 6 -7.38 -17.79 2.31
N GLN A 7 -8.32 -18.65 2.73
CA GLN A 7 -9.39 -19.12 1.83
C GLN A 7 -10.53 -18.12 1.68
N ASN A 8 -10.56 -17.05 2.48
CA ASN A 8 -11.63 -16.07 2.51
C ASN A 8 -11.07 -14.63 2.45
N ASP A 9 -10.39 -14.31 1.36
CA ASP A 9 -9.82 -12.99 1.13
C ASP A 9 -10.87 -11.96 0.70
N VAL A 10 -10.62 -10.70 1.03
CA VAL A 10 -11.33 -9.57 0.42
C VAL A 10 -10.85 -9.38 -1.01
N LEU A 11 -9.54 -9.49 -1.23
CA LEU A 11 -8.91 -9.33 -2.54
C LEU A 11 -7.58 -10.08 -2.59
N PHE A 12 -7.34 -10.81 -3.68
CA PHE A 12 -6.08 -11.46 -3.98
C PHE A 12 -5.78 -11.33 -5.48
N LEU A 13 -4.57 -10.91 -5.81
CA LEU A 13 -4.10 -10.76 -7.19
C LEU A 13 -3.17 -11.92 -7.53
N SER A 14 -3.70 -12.96 -8.17
CA SER A 14 -2.93 -14.19 -8.45
C SER A 14 -1.85 -14.02 -9.52
N GLU A 15 -2.03 -13.08 -10.45
CA GLU A 15 -1.14 -12.85 -11.58
C GLU A 15 -0.16 -11.70 -11.31
N GLU A 16 1.11 -11.88 -11.67
CA GLU A 16 2.19 -10.90 -11.43
C GLU A 16 2.21 -9.75 -12.43
N GLY A 17 1.43 -9.87 -13.50
CA GLY A 17 1.35 -8.94 -14.61
C GLY A 17 0.37 -9.43 -15.66
N ASP A 18 0.01 -8.53 -16.57
CA ASP A 18 -0.70 -8.86 -17.81
C ASP A 18 0.15 -8.35 -18.99
N GLN A 19 0.14 -9.07 -20.11
CA GLN A 19 0.87 -8.70 -21.33
C GLN A 19 2.39 -8.48 -21.15
N GLY A 20 2.99 -9.13 -20.14
CA GLY A 20 4.42 -9.01 -19.84
C GLY A 20 4.80 -7.73 -19.09
N LEU A 21 3.83 -6.95 -18.61
CA LEU A 21 4.07 -5.79 -17.77
C LEU A 21 3.61 -6.05 -16.31
N PRO A 22 4.46 -5.69 -15.33
CA PRO A 22 4.04 -5.55 -13.95
C PRO A 22 2.82 -4.63 -13.79
N TRP A 23 2.03 -4.88 -12.75
CA TRP A 23 0.86 -4.08 -12.41
C TRP A 23 0.65 -3.95 -10.90
N ILE A 24 -0.03 -2.87 -10.50
CA ILE A 24 -0.50 -2.62 -9.13
C ILE A 24 -1.94 -2.09 -9.17
N LEU A 25 -2.66 -2.31 -8.07
CA LEU A 25 -3.95 -1.66 -7.82
C LEU A 25 -3.80 -0.52 -6.83
N HIS A 26 -4.46 0.60 -7.11
CA HIS A 26 -4.56 1.75 -6.21
C HIS A 26 -6.03 2.15 -6.11
N GLY A 27 -6.58 2.21 -4.90
CA GLY A 27 -8.00 2.49 -4.77
C GLY A 27 -8.49 2.62 -3.36
N GLY A 28 -9.82 2.62 -3.26
CA GLY A 28 -10.56 2.85 -2.02
C GLY A 28 -11.67 1.83 -1.80
N PHE A 29 -12.13 1.77 -0.55
CA PHE A 29 -13.12 0.81 -0.06
C PHE A 29 -14.35 1.56 0.43
N GLY A 30 -15.50 1.38 -0.20
CA GLY A 30 -16.79 1.88 0.29
C GLY A 30 -17.48 0.82 1.15
N ILE A 31 -18.12 1.22 2.25
CA ILE A 31 -18.73 0.28 3.22
C ILE A 31 -20.20 0.60 3.45
N LYS A 32 -21.01 -0.44 3.62
CA LYS A 32 -22.33 -0.36 4.24
C LYS A 32 -22.58 -1.58 5.15
N PRO A 33 -23.36 -1.44 6.23
CA PRO A 33 -23.95 -0.20 6.76
C PRO A 33 -22.97 0.59 7.65
N ASN A 34 -23.35 1.82 8.02
CA ASN A 34 -22.53 2.74 8.83
C ASN A 34 -22.20 2.21 10.25
N TRP A 35 -22.96 1.24 10.73
CA TRP A 35 -22.80 0.59 12.03
C TRP A 35 -21.65 -0.41 12.09
N ILE A 36 -21.07 -0.78 10.95
CA ILE A 36 -19.93 -1.70 10.91
C ILE A 36 -18.62 -0.91 10.79
N ASN A 37 -17.75 -1.09 11.78
CA ASN A 37 -16.34 -0.74 11.66
C ASN A 37 -15.62 -1.89 10.94
N VAL A 38 -14.86 -1.56 9.91
CA VAL A 38 -14.03 -2.47 9.13
C VAL A 38 -12.57 -2.12 9.37
N TYR A 39 -11.78 -3.11 9.77
CA TYR A 39 -10.36 -2.97 10.07
C TYR A 39 -9.58 -3.79 9.04
N PHE A 40 -9.01 -3.13 8.04
CA PHE A 40 -8.24 -3.79 6.99
C PHE A 40 -6.89 -4.27 7.52
N ARG A 41 -6.50 -5.46 7.08
CA ARG A 41 -5.16 -6.04 7.26
C ARG A 41 -4.53 -6.21 5.88
N PHE A 42 -3.41 -5.54 5.69
CA PHE A 42 -2.63 -5.65 4.46
C PHE A 42 -1.13 -5.51 4.73
N PRO A 43 -0.31 -6.51 4.38
CA PRO A 43 -0.70 -7.86 3.96
C PRO A 43 -1.59 -8.59 4.99
N GLU A 44 -2.30 -9.64 4.60
CA GLU A 44 -3.06 -10.48 5.52
C GLU A 44 -2.18 -10.92 6.70
N ALA A 45 -2.80 -11.06 7.88
CA ALA A 45 -2.16 -11.40 9.15
C ALA A 45 -1.15 -10.37 9.72
N GLN A 46 -0.93 -9.24 9.05
CA GLN A 46 -0.25 -8.09 9.66
C GLN A 46 -1.17 -7.33 10.62
N ASP A 47 -0.56 -6.57 11.53
CA ASP A 47 -1.28 -5.70 12.47
C ASP A 47 -2.22 -4.72 11.76
N ILE A 48 -3.34 -4.40 12.42
CA ILE A 48 -4.30 -3.41 11.93
C ILE A 48 -3.68 -2.03 12.04
N ARG A 49 -3.78 -1.26 10.95
CA ARG A 49 -3.23 0.09 10.84
C ARG A 49 -3.76 1.03 11.93
N GLY A 50 -2.96 2.04 12.27
CA GLY A 50 -3.35 3.14 13.16
C GLY A 50 -2.75 3.03 14.56
N ARG A 51 -1.80 2.10 14.76
CA ARG A 51 -1.03 2.00 15.97
C ARG A 51 -0.07 3.19 16.06
N PHE A 52 -0.39 4.14 16.93
CA PHE A 52 0.60 5.14 17.33
C PHE A 52 1.62 4.47 18.25
N PRO A 53 2.91 4.82 18.15
CA PRO A 53 3.89 4.41 19.15
C PRO A 53 3.36 4.82 20.53
N ASN A 54 3.23 3.85 21.45
CA ASN A 54 2.67 3.98 22.81
C ASN A 54 1.14 3.90 22.96
N LEU A 55 0.37 3.61 21.91
CA LEU A 55 -1.03 3.20 22.08
C LEU A 55 -1.15 1.67 22.08
N ASP A 56 -2.18 1.20 22.78
CA ASP A 56 -2.57 -0.20 22.74
C ASP A 56 -2.90 -0.61 21.28
N PRO A 57 -2.62 -1.88 20.90
CA PRO A 57 -2.99 -2.38 19.59
C PRO A 57 -4.49 -2.25 19.37
N VAL A 58 -4.88 -1.90 18.13
CA VAL A 58 -6.29 -1.86 17.74
C VAL A 58 -6.91 -3.24 17.93
N SER A 59 -8.00 -3.29 18.68
CA SER A 59 -8.79 -4.48 18.99
C SER A 59 -10.15 -4.39 18.31
N PRO A 60 -10.32 -5.01 17.12
CA PRO A 60 -11.61 -5.08 16.45
C PRO A 60 -12.72 -5.68 17.32
N PRO A 61 -12.49 -6.76 18.12
CA PRO A 61 -13.55 -7.27 18.99
C PRO A 61 -14.06 -6.26 20.03
N ALA A 62 -13.23 -5.28 20.41
CA ALA A 62 -13.62 -4.19 21.32
C ALA A 62 -14.22 -2.98 20.59
N GLY A 63 -14.15 -2.95 19.26
CA GLY A 63 -14.71 -1.87 18.45
C GLY A 63 -13.93 -0.56 18.54
N ASP A 64 -12.61 -0.64 18.66
CA ASP A 64 -11.74 0.53 18.82
C ASP A 64 -12.01 1.62 17.79
N ASN A 65 -11.96 2.88 18.25
CA ASN A 65 -12.29 4.06 17.44
C ASN A 65 -11.11 4.56 16.59
N THR A 66 -10.08 3.74 16.39
CA THR A 66 -8.90 4.04 15.56
C THR A 66 -8.71 2.93 14.52
N GLY A 67 -8.08 3.25 13.39
CA GLY A 67 -7.74 2.26 12.37
C GLY A 67 -8.90 1.65 11.58
N TYR A 68 -10.14 1.98 11.91
CA TYR A 68 -11.33 1.52 11.19
C TYR A 68 -11.70 2.44 10.03
N ILE A 69 -12.41 1.87 9.07
CA ILE A 69 -13.28 2.60 8.15
C ILE A 69 -14.71 2.08 8.24
N ASN A 70 -15.68 2.92 7.95
CA ASN A 70 -17.10 2.57 7.93
C ASN A 70 -17.82 3.38 6.83
N GLY A 71 -19.13 3.18 6.68
CA GLY A 71 -19.90 3.88 5.65
C GLY A 71 -20.05 5.40 5.85
N LEU A 72 -19.68 5.94 7.01
CA LEU A 72 -19.61 7.41 7.19
C LEU A 72 -18.28 7.98 6.69
N ILE A 73 -17.18 7.25 6.90
CA ILE A 73 -15.83 7.65 6.47
C ILE A 73 -15.65 7.41 4.96
N SER A 74 -16.15 6.27 4.47
CA SER A 74 -16.07 5.86 3.08
C SER A 74 -17.37 5.15 2.68
N PRO A 75 -18.38 5.92 2.22
CA PRO A 75 -19.69 5.38 1.87
C PRO A 75 -19.63 4.35 0.74
N TYR A 76 -20.52 3.35 0.77
CA TYR A 76 -20.61 2.32 -0.26
C TYR A 76 -20.74 2.89 -1.68
N GLU A 77 -21.58 3.91 -1.85
CA GLU A 77 -21.86 4.54 -3.15
C GLU A 77 -20.73 5.45 -3.63
N LYS A 78 -19.85 5.88 -2.71
CA LYS A 78 -18.72 6.74 -2.99
C LYS A 78 -17.48 6.28 -2.20
N PRO A 79 -16.84 5.18 -2.61
CA PRO A 79 -15.57 4.75 -2.04
C PRO A 79 -14.56 5.89 -2.04
N MET A 80 -13.99 6.15 -0.86
CA MET A 80 -12.99 7.17 -0.63
C MET A 80 -11.61 6.51 -0.46
N ASP A 81 -10.56 7.28 -0.71
CA ASP A 81 -9.14 6.94 -0.50
C ASP A 81 -8.68 7.16 0.95
N THR A 82 -9.61 7.28 1.91
CA THR A 82 -9.29 7.47 3.34
C THR A 82 -8.42 6.37 3.92
N SER A 83 -8.47 5.18 3.33
CA SER A 83 -7.62 4.03 3.66
C SER A 83 -6.65 3.68 2.53
N GLU A 84 -6.26 4.67 1.70
CA GLU A 84 -5.40 4.54 0.50
C GLU A 84 -4.46 3.35 0.62
N ILE A 85 -4.66 2.39 -0.28
CA ILE A 85 -3.89 1.16 -0.35
C ILE A 85 -3.36 0.99 -1.76
N ILE A 86 -2.09 0.60 -1.82
CA ILE A 86 -1.47 0.16 -3.07
C ILE A 86 -1.19 -1.33 -2.91
N ILE A 87 -1.82 -2.13 -3.76
CA ILE A 87 -1.82 -3.58 -3.67
C ILE A 87 -0.98 -4.13 -4.81
N THR A 88 0.02 -4.93 -4.44
CA THR A 88 0.83 -5.71 -5.38
C THR A 88 0.27 -7.10 -5.61
N PRO A 89 0.68 -7.75 -6.70
CA PRO A 89 0.43 -9.17 -6.91
C PRO A 89 0.84 -10.03 -5.73
N LYS A 90 0.17 -11.17 -5.60
CA LYS A 90 0.41 -12.21 -4.59
C LYS A 90 0.24 -11.75 -3.14
N GLN A 91 -0.42 -10.61 -2.93
CA GLN A 91 -0.76 -10.13 -1.59
C GLN A 91 -2.25 -10.35 -1.32
N HIS A 92 -2.53 -10.82 -0.12
CA HIS A 92 -3.90 -11.01 0.39
C HIS A 92 -4.31 -9.77 1.19
N VAL A 93 -5.51 -9.25 0.91
CA VAL A 93 -6.18 -8.26 1.75
C VAL A 93 -7.25 -8.98 2.56
N SER A 94 -7.20 -8.82 3.88
CA SER A 94 -8.25 -9.30 4.77
C SER A 94 -8.84 -8.16 5.61
N ALA A 95 -9.95 -8.43 6.30
CA ALA A 95 -10.58 -7.44 7.16
C ALA A 95 -11.25 -8.09 8.37
N GLU A 96 -11.23 -7.37 9.49
CA GLU A 96 -12.03 -7.65 10.66
C GLU A 96 -13.20 -6.68 10.75
N TYR A 97 -14.27 -7.11 11.43
CA TYR A 97 -15.52 -6.40 11.49
C TYR A 97 -15.98 -6.28 12.93
N TYR A 98 -16.41 -5.08 13.30
CA TYR A 98 -17.10 -4.84 14.56
C TYR A 98 -18.45 -4.21 14.29
N ASN A 99 -19.49 -4.83 14.85
CA ASN A 99 -20.84 -4.29 14.79
C ASN A 99 -21.10 -3.40 15.99
N LYS A 100 -21.31 -2.10 15.75
CA LYS A 100 -21.61 -1.11 16.78
C LYS A 100 -23.09 -1.08 17.17
N ASP A 101 -23.95 -1.73 16.41
CA ASP A 101 -25.38 -1.81 16.69
C ASP A 101 -25.66 -2.95 17.68
N PRO A 102 -26.10 -2.65 18.92
CA PRO A 102 -26.40 -3.67 19.91
C PRO A 102 -27.70 -4.42 19.62
N ASP A 103 -28.58 -3.85 18.80
CA ASP A 103 -29.95 -4.31 18.61
C ASP A 103 -30.10 -5.17 17.34
N TYR A 104 -29.19 -5.02 16.38
CA TYR A 104 -29.28 -5.70 15.10
C TYR A 104 -27.95 -6.27 14.59
N ALA A 105 -27.97 -7.50 14.11
CA ALA A 105 -26.83 -8.14 13.46
C ALA A 105 -26.75 -7.72 11.98
N HIS A 106 -25.81 -6.83 11.65
CA HIS A 106 -25.61 -6.36 10.28
C HIS A 106 -24.69 -7.27 9.48
N GLN A 107 -24.91 -7.34 8.16
CA GLN A 107 -23.98 -7.94 7.21
C GLN A 107 -23.24 -6.83 6.45
N PRO A 108 -21.91 -6.72 6.59
CA PRO A 108 -21.15 -5.72 5.86
C PRO A 108 -21.10 -6.06 4.37
N VAL A 109 -21.22 -5.03 3.53
CA VAL A 109 -20.99 -5.09 2.09
C VAL A 109 -19.93 -4.05 1.75
N ILE A 110 -18.92 -4.47 0.98
CA ILE A 110 -17.80 -3.64 0.57
C ILE A 110 -17.91 -3.37 -0.93
N ASN A 111 -17.78 -2.11 -1.33
CA ASN A 111 -17.60 -1.69 -2.71
C ASN A 111 -16.12 -1.36 -2.95
N LEU A 112 -15.53 -1.97 -3.96
CA LEU A 112 -14.12 -1.82 -4.29
C LEU A 112 -13.99 -1.02 -5.58
N ILE A 113 -13.29 0.12 -5.53
CA ILE A 113 -12.95 0.89 -6.73
C ILE A 113 -11.44 1.04 -6.78
N PHE A 114 -10.84 0.51 -7.84
CA PHE A 114 -9.40 0.55 -8.06
C PHE A 114 -9.08 1.10 -9.44
N VAL A 115 -7.98 1.85 -9.51
CA VAL A 115 -7.23 2.13 -10.72
C VAL A 115 -6.15 1.06 -10.85
N VAL A 116 -6.02 0.51 -12.05
CA VAL A 116 -4.92 -0.38 -12.42
C VAL A 116 -3.80 0.47 -13.01
N TYR A 117 -2.59 0.29 -12.50
CA TYR A 117 -1.39 0.83 -13.14
C TYR A 117 -0.54 -0.32 -13.67
N TRP A 118 -0.39 -0.38 -14.99
CA TRP A 118 0.69 -1.13 -15.63
C TRP A 118 1.92 -0.26 -15.70
N PHE A 119 3.09 -0.82 -15.40
CA PHE A 119 4.33 -0.07 -15.42
C PHE A 119 5.49 -0.89 -15.97
N GLN A 120 6.45 -0.19 -16.55
CA GLN A 120 7.71 -0.76 -16.99
C GLN A 120 8.72 -0.65 -15.85
N ALA A 121 9.26 -1.78 -15.40
CA ALA A 121 10.36 -1.78 -14.46
C ALA A 121 11.63 -1.22 -15.14
N LEU A 122 12.30 -0.27 -14.48
CA LEU A 122 13.51 0.37 -14.99
C LEU A 122 14.75 -0.44 -14.60
N SER A 123 15.41 -1.04 -15.58
CA SER A 123 16.66 -1.76 -15.35
C SER A 123 17.88 -0.84 -15.18
N ARG A 124 18.80 -1.24 -14.30
CA ARG A 124 20.06 -0.51 -14.03
C ARG A 124 20.97 -0.41 -15.26
N SER A 125 20.99 -1.46 -16.08
CA SER A 125 21.86 -1.57 -17.25
C SER A 125 21.41 -0.67 -18.40
N MET A 126 20.10 -0.47 -18.57
CA MET A 126 19.53 0.27 -19.70
C MET A 126 19.15 1.71 -19.33
N HIS A 127 18.70 1.94 -18.09
CA HIS A 127 18.05 3.19 -17.69
C HIS A 127 18.82 3.99 -16.63
N LYS A 128 20.13 3.76 -16.51
CA LYS A 128 21.00 4.35 -15.47
C LYS A 128 20.78 5.85 -15.25
N THR A 129 20.81 6.64 -16.32
CA THR A 129 20.66 8.10 -16.28
C THR A 129 19.25 8.51 -15.88
N LEU A 130 18.22 7.87 -16.45
CA LEU A 130 16.83 8.16 -16.14
C LEU A 130 16.50 7.85 -14.67
N ILE A 131 16.94 6.69 -14.17
CA ILE A 131 16.78 6.29 -12.76
C ILE A 131 17.42 7.35 -11.85
N ALA A 132 18.65 7.77 -12.15
CA ALA A 132 19.34 8.78 -11.37
C ALA A 132 18.62 10.14 -11.41
N ASP A 133 18.15 10.57 -12.59
CA ASP A 133 17.43 11.84 -12.73
C ASP A 133 16.07 11.83 -12.02
N ILE A 134 15.37 10.69 -11.99
CA ILE A 134 14.14 10.54 -11.20
C ILE A 134 14.47 10.60 -9.70
N ALA A 135 15.49 9.87 -9.25
CA ALA A 135 15.91 9.86 -7.85
C ALA A 135 16.36 11.25 -7.36
N MET A 136 17.00 12.03 -8.23
CA MET A 136 17.41 13.42 -7.98
C MET A 136 16.31 14.45 -8.26
N ARG A 137 15.08 14.02 -8.59
CA ARG A 137 13.93 14.88 -8.91
C ARG A 137 14.15 15.84 -10.09
N ARG A 138 15.12 15.56 -10.96
CA ARG A 138 15.35 16.30 -12.22
C ARG A 138 14.33 15.95 -13.28
N LYS A 139 13.72 14.76 -13.17
CA LYS A 139 12.56 14.32 -13.95
C LYS A 139 11.36 14.19 -13.01
N PRO A 140 10.22 14.80 -13.32
CA PRO A 140 9.00 14.62 -12.55
C PRO A 140 8.60 13.15 -12.52
N ALA A 141 8.36 12.61 -11.33
CA ALA A 141 7.84 11.28 -11.11
C ALA A 141 6.99 11.26 -9.85
N ALA A 142 5.92 10.46 -9.86
CA ALA A 142 5.16 10.16 -8.66
C ALA A 142 5.89 9.08 -7.85
N PHE A 143 5.85 9.20 -6.53
CA PHE A 143 6.40 8.20 -5.63
C PHE A 143 5.26 7.59 -4.84
N PHE A 144 5.12 6.27 -5.00
CA PHE A 144 4.15 5.49 -4.28
C PHE A 144 4.85 4.70 -3.19
N THR A 145 4.29 4.73 -1.98
CA THR A 145 4.68 3.82 -0.92
C THR A 145 3.73 2.66 -0.97
N VAL A 146 4.24 1.46 -1.25
CA VAL A 146 3.36 0.30 -1.31
C VAL A 146 3.11 -0.30 0.06
N GLY A 147 1.89 -0.77 0.28
CA GLY A 147 1.37 -0.96 1.62
C GLY A 147 0.68 0.30 2.12
N PHE A 148 0.77 0.55 3.41
CA PHE A 148 0.30 1.78 4.02
C PHE A 148 1.46 2.77 4.14
N GLY A 149 1.20 4.06 3.93
CA GLY A 149 2.27 5.07 3.89
C GLY A 149 3.19 5.15 5.12
N GLN A 150 2.74 4.67 6.29
CA GLN A 150 3.55 4.64 7.53
C GLN A 150 4.30 3.32 7.74
N ASP A 151 3.80 2.22 7.15
CA ASP A 151 4.35 0.88 7.27
C ASP A 151 4.52 0.30 5.86
N PRO A 152 5.57 0.73 5.12
CA PRO A 152 5.83 0.22 3.79
C PRO A 152 6.10 -1.28 3.85
N ILE A 153 5.49 -2.01 2.92
CA ILE A 153 5.77 -3.44 2.77
C ILE A 153 7.19 -3.61 2.24
N SER A 154 7.97 -4.48 2.87
CA SER A 154 9.26 -4.89 2.30
C SER A 154 9.01 -5.84 1.13
N TYR A 155 9.74 -5.60 0.06
CA TYR A 155 9.64 -6.37 -1.19
C TYR A 155 10.81 -7.30 -1.46
N ASP A 156 11.65 -7.51 -0.45
CA ASP A 156 12.83 -8.35 -0.59
C ASP A 156 12.43 -9.75 -1.11
N GLY A 157 13.02 -10.16 -2.23
CA GLY A 157 12.83 -11.47 -2.86
C GLY A 157 11.56 -11.67 -3.69
N MET A 158 10.39 -11.22 -3.23
CA MET A 158 9.12 -11.47 -3.95
C MET A 158 9.05 -10.70 -5.27
N LEU A 159 9.25 -9.37 -5.22
CA LEU A 159 9.19 -8.56 -6.44
C LEU A 159 10.40 -8.77 -7.34
N GLU A 160 11.56 -9.06 -6.75
CA GLU A 160 12.76 -9.32 -7.55
C GLU A 160 12.59 -10.56 -8.42
N THR A 161 11.90 -11.57 -7.88
CA THR A 161 11.52 -12.76 -8.64
C THR A 161 10.40 -12.45 -9.63
N ALA A 162 9.35 -11.75 -9.20
CA ALA A 162 8.16 -11.48 -10.00
C ALA A 162 8.44 -10.55 -11.21
N TRP A 163 9.24 -9.52 -11.00
CA TRP A 163 9.50 -8.46 -11.97
C TRP A 163 10.91 -8.50 -12.55
N ASN A 164 11.72 -9.48 -12.15
CA ASN A 164 13.08 -9.71 -12.65
C ASN A 164 14.00 -8.48 -12.51
N GLU A 165 13.84 -7.71 -11.43
CA GLU A 165 14.60 -6.49 -11.17
C GLU A 165 15.00 -6.38 -9.70
N THR A 166 16.19 -5.85 -9.42
CA THR A 166 16.70 -5.70 -8.03
C THR A 166 16.27 -4.37 -7.44
N VAL A 167 15.67 -4.42 -6.25
CA VAL A 167 15.24 -3.22 -5.52
C VAL A 167 16.47 -2.35 -5.18
N MET A 168 16.28 -1.02 -5.18
CA MET A 168 17.33 -0.07 -4.78
C MET A 168 16.78 1.06 -3.92
N THR A 169 17.65 1.67 -3.12
CA THR A 169 17.32 2.92 -2.41
C THR A 169 17.42 4.12 -3.34
N LEU A 170 16.83 5.26 -2.94
CA LEU A 170 16.96 6.51 -3.70
C LEU A 170 18.40 7.01 -3.75
N GLU A 171 19.20 6.77 -2.71
CA GLU A 171 20.61 7.12 -2.65
C GLU A 171 21.44 6.29 -3.64
N GLU A 172 21.20 4.97 -3.69
CA GLU A 172 21.81 4.07 -4.67
C GLU A 172 21.44 4.48 -6.10
N ALA A 173 20.16 4.79 -6.32
CA ALA A 173 19.63 5.26 -7.60
C ALA A 173 20.30 6.57 -8.05
N ALA A 174 20.44 7.55 -7.16
CA ALA A 174 21.08 8.83 -7.47
C ALA A 174 22.57 8.66 -7.82
N ALA A 175 23.27 7.77 -7.11
CA ALA A 175 24.69 7.48 -7.32
C ALA A 175 24.99 6.81 -8.68
N LEU A 176 23.98 6.26 -9.36
CA LEU A 176 24.15 5.65 -10.68
C LEU A 176 24.72 6.62 -11.71
N SER A 177 24.44 7.92 -11.65
CA SER A 177 24.96 8.87 -12.65
C SER A 177 26.47 9.18 -12.52
N GLY A 178 27.17 8.65 -11.50
CA GLY A 178 28.57 8.99 -11.21
C GLY A 178 28.77 10.40 -10.64
N GLY A 179 27.70 11.21 -10.56
CA GLY A 179 27.64 12.40 -9.73
C GLY A 179 27.12 12.01 -8.35
N GLY A 180 28.02 11.90 -7.37
CA GLY A 180 27.60 11.71 -5.98
C GLY A 180 26.63 12.82 -5.57
N PRO A 181 25.49 12.49 -4.93
CA PRO A 181 24.57 13.52 -4.51
C PRO A 181 25.17 14.27 -3.31
N SER A 182 25.42 15.57 -3.45
CA SER A 182 25.57 16.44 -2.28
C SER A 182 24.17 16.70 -1.73
N PHE A 183 23.63 15.76 -0.95
CA PHE A 183 22.49 16.03 -0.06
C PHE A 183 23.01 16.84 1.14
N GLN A 184 23.41 18.08 0.86
CA GLN A 184 23.49 19.13 1.88
C GLN A 184 22.28 20.02 1.65
N ASP A 185 21.54 20.26 2.73
CA ASP A 185 20.51 21.29 2.87
C ASP A 185 19.09 20.95 2.38
N GLU A 186 18.44 20.00 3.07
CA GLU A 186 17.03 20.24 3.45
C GLU A 186 16.89 20.15 4.99
N PRO A 187 16.60 21.28 5.68
CA PRO A 187 16.36 21.27 7.11
C PRO A 187 14.96 20.69 7.36
N GLY A 188 14.88 19.40 7.67
CA GLY A 188 13.63 18.77 8.15
C GLY A 188 13.42 17.29 7.87
N ALA A 189 14.30 16.62 7.12
CA ALA A 189 14.13 15.18 6.86
C ALA A 189 14.48 14.35 8.11
N VAL A 190 13.46 13.86 8.80
CA VAL A 190 13.56 12.89 9.90
C VAL A 190 14.29 11.64 9.39
N GLN A 191 15.42 11.32 10.02
CA GLN A 191 16.13 10.05 9.86
C GLN A 191 15.23 8.90 10.34
N GLY A 192 14.94 7.94 9.48
CA GLY A 192 14.38 6.65 9.89
C GLY A 192 13.27 6.14 8.98
N GLY A 193 13.62 5.55 7.86
CA GLY A 193 12.70 4.76 7.04
C GLY A 193 13.22 4.56 5.62
N ARG A 194 13.49 3.31 5.25
CA ARG A 194 13.86 2.92 3.88
C ARG A 194 12.67 3.23 2.95
N ARG A 195 12.67 4.38 2.27
CA ARG A 195 11.71 4.66 1.19
C ARG A 195 12.21 4.00 -0.09
N ARG A 196 11.40 3.11 -0.69
CA ARG A 196 11.77 2.32 -1.87
C ARG A 196 10.90 2.71 -3.07
N PHE A 197 11.50 2.65 -4.26
CA PHE A 197 10.98 3.22 -5.50
C PHE A 197 10.35 2.18 -6.42
N LEU A 198 9.19 2.50 -7.00
CA LEU A 198 8.65 1.88 -8.21
C LEU A 198 8.22 3.01 -9.13
N GLY A 199 8.91 3.16 -10.26
CA GLY A 199 8.63 4.20 -11.24
C GLY A 199 7.49 3.82 -12.17
N GLY A 200 6.48 4.68 -12.28
CA GLY A 200 5.47 4.64 -13.34
C GLY A 200 5.38 6.01 -14.02
N SER A 201 5.33 6.04 -15.35
CA SER A 201 5.08 7.24 -16.15
C SER A 201 3.58 7.41 -16.42
N GLN A 202 3.10 8.67 -16.44
CA GLN A 202 1.77 9.04 -16.93
C GLN A 202 1.69 8.97 -18.46
#